data_AF-A0A945KLN3-F1
#
_entry.id   AF-A0A945KLN3-F1
#
_cell.length_a   1.000
_cell.length_b   1.000
_cell.length_c   1.000
_cell.angle_alpha   90.00
_cell.angle_beta   90.00
_cell.angle_gamma   90.00
#
_symmetry.space_group_name_H-M   'P 1'
#
loop_
_entity.id
_entity.type
_entity.pdbx_description
1 polymer ?
#
loop_
_entity_poly.entity_id
_entity_poly.type
_entity_poly.pdbx_seq_one_letter_code
_entity_poly.pdbx_strand_id
1 'polypeptide(L)'
;MLQAALRRFSSAHRLALVGVCFLFVLLLSCNSTQKAAWLEEAPDTPDPISEVKSEELDHAQAPVESVETESVAATARVVGRDGRPVAHLGASLANARIEPTEISTEQQLQAEAVRNLSLLRAQFLSRQLSDYSSVKLEPGPYTFGDTVSVHLDVENQTGQELSLISPADGLILEIDWVIERWLPFGGHDYVARHQWFQIFQDLNLAPGETFQLDTTIPLSVKGEQGAAWLLSLDARLRCDGAVLGDSELSMNLFDFQGAHFLAFPPGWQQLQSDPLPALERLIALPDPRGDRHVLVAAALLQGDDRREGVRLLVEGLDNAPSVRRAATMVSALQWVTRLDIGSDPRDWTRWWADLKKKPKGSPN
;
A
#
# COMPACT_ATOMS: atom_id res chain seq x y z
N MET A 1 -5.72 -0.72 -38.70
CA MET A 1 -6.45 -2.01 -38.73
C MET A 1 -7.70 -2.03 -37.84
N LEU A 2 -7.73 -1.38 -36.66
CA LEU A 2 -8.91 -1.30 -35.78
C LEU A 2 -10.14 -0.63 -36.44
N GLN A 3 -9.94 0.41 -37.26
CA GLN A 3 -11.02 1.11 -37.97
C GLN A 3 -11.70 0.25 -39.07
N ALA A 4 -11.02 -0.78 -39.59
CA ALA A 4 -11.59 -1.67 -40.60
C ALA A 4 -12.49 -2.75 -39.96
N ALA A 5 -12.16 -3.19 -38.74
CA ALA A 5 -12.97 -4.14 -37.98
C ALA A 5 -14.30 -3.53 -37.49
N LEU A 6 -14.31 -2.23 -37.16
CA LEU A 6 -15.48 -1.52 -36.67
C LEU A 6 -16.56 -1.23 -37.74
N ARG A 7 -16.24 -1.36 -39.03
CA ARG A 7 -17.20 -1.10 -40.11
C ARG A 7 -18.26 -2.19 -40.30
N ARG A 8 -18.05 -3.39 -39.75
CA ARG A 8 -18.98 -4.55 -39.91
C ARG A 8 -20.11 -4.61 -38.88
N PHE A 9 -20.09 -3.79 -37.84
CA PHE A 9 -21.17 -3.76 -36.84
C PHE A 9 -22.26 -2.75 -37.23
N SER A 10 -23.52 -3.16 -37.10
CA SER A 10 -24.70 -2.30 -37.30
C SER A 10 -24.68 -1.13 -36.29
N SER A 11 -25.33 -0.01 -36.64
CA SER A 11 -25.35 1.21 -35.80
C SER A 11 -25.84 0.95 -34.37
N ALA A 12 -26.75 0.00 -34.19
CA ALA A 12 -27.25 -0.42 -32.88
C ALA A 12 -26.18 -1.08 -31.99
N HIS A 13 -25.26 -1.87 -32.57
CA HIS A 13 -24.19 -2.52 -31.81
C HIS A 13 -23.07 -1.55 -31.42
N ARG A 14 -22.86 -0.48 -32.21
CA ARG A 14 -21.87 0.55 -31.88
C ARG A 14 -22.30 1.41 -30.68
N LEU A 15 -23.58 1.71 -30.58
CA LEU A 15 -24.15 2.43 -29.42
C LEU A 15 -24.11 1.57 -28.14
N ALA A 16 -24.37 0.27 -28.24
CA ALA A 16 -24.25 -0.64 -27.10
C ALA A 16 -22.79 -0.76 -26.62
N LEU A 17 -21.82 -0.89 -27.54
CA LEU A 17 -20.40 -1.00 -27.18
C LEU A 17 -19.86 0.30 -26.55
N VAL A 18 -20.26 1.47 -27.08
CA VAL A 18 -19.88 2.77 -26.48
C VAL A 18 -20.53 2.95 -25.11
N GLY A 19 -21.79 2.53 -24.94
CA GLY A 19 -22.47 2.58 -23.65
C GLY A 19 -21.83 1.69 -22.59
N VAL A 20 -21.41 0.48 -22.95
CA VAL A 20 -20.72 -0.46 -22.04
C VAL A 20 -19.32 0.06 -21.69
N CYS A 21 -18.56 0.60 -22.65
CA CYS A 21 -17.26 1.22 -22.34
C CYS A 21 -17.40 2.46 -21.45
N PHE A 22 -18.44 3.27 -21.62
CA PHE A 22 -18.67 4.45 -20.78
C PHE A 22 -19.10 4.08 -19.36
N LEU A 23 -19.93 3.03 -19.22
CA LEU A 23 -20.33 2.48 -17.92
C LEU A 23 -19.14 1.83 -17.20
N PHE A 24 -18.25 1.15 -17.93
CA PHE A 24 -17.05 0.52 -17.37
C PHE A 24 -16.02 1.56 -16.89
N VAL A 25 -15.85 2.68 -17.62
CA VAL A 25 -15.02 3.80 -17.17
C VAL A 25 -15.62 4.49 -15.94
N LEU A 26 -16.96 4.68 -15.90
CA LEU A 26 -17.64 5.23 -14.72
C LEU A 26 -17.55 4.32 -13.49
N LEU A 27 -17.62 3.00 -13.66
CA LEU A 27 -17.48 2.04 -12.57
C LEU A 27 -16.03 1.93 -12.07
N LEU A 28 -15.03 2.06 -12.96
CA LEU A 28 -13.62 2.16 -12.58
C LEU A 28 -13.31 3.47 -11.83
N SER A 29 -13.99 4.58 -12.14
CA SER A 29 -13.85 5.85 -11.41
C SER A 29 -14.57 5.88 -10.06
N CYS A 30 -15.56 5.01 -9.82
CA CYS A 30 -16.26 4.92 -8.54
C CYS A 30 -15.56 4.03 -7.50
N ASN A 31 -14.58 3.21 -7.89
CA ASN A 31 -13.86 2.33 -6.95
C ASN A 31 -12.53 2.93 -6.44
N SER A 32 -12.00 3.98 -7.09
CA SER A 32 -10.79 4.68 -6.61
C SER A 32 -11.08 5.79 -5.59
N THR A 33 -12.35 6.09 -5.29
CA THR A 33 -12.74 7.23 -4.44
C THR A 33 -12.54 6.98 -2.95
N GLN A 34 -12.33 5.74 -2.50
CA GLN A 34 -11.95 5.48 -1.10
C GLN A 34 -10.46 5.71 -0.81
N LYS A 35 -9.58 5.66 -1.82
CA LYS A 35 -8.16 6.05 -1.68
C LYS A 35 -7.97 7.56 -1.50
N ALA A 36 -8.96 8.36 -1.92
CA ALA A 36 -8.89 9.82 -1.96
C ALA A 36 -9.49 10.51 -0.72
N ALA A 37 -10.42 9.89 0.01
CA ALA A 37 -11.16 10.60 1.07
C ALA A 37 -10.31 11.04 2.28
N TRP A 38 -9.16 10.41 2.53
CA TRP A 38 -8.27 10.76 3.64
C TRP A 38 -7.08 11.65 3.24
N LEU A 39 -6.78 11.78 1.95
CA LEU A 39 -5.60 12.49 1.43
C LEU A 39 -5.90 13.58 0.39
N GLU A 40 -7.03 13.57 -0.32
CA GLU A 40 -7.30 14.47 -1.45
C GLU A 40 -8.26 15.64 -1.19
N GLU A 41 -8.90 15.75 -0.02
CA GLU A 41 -9.59 17.01 0.35
C GLU A 41 -8.64 17.91 1.17
N ALA A 42 -7.61 18.40 0.51
CA ALA A 42 -6.93 19.61 0.95
C ALA A 42 -7.71 20.82 0.40
N PRO A 43 -8.26 21.72 1.24
CA PRO A 43 -8.95 22.90 0.74
C PRO A 43 -7.95 23.85 0.09
N ASP A 44 -7.94 23.95 -1.25
CA ASP A 44 -7.11 24.89 -2.04
C ASP A 44 -5.76 25.20 -1.36
N THR A 45 -5.03 24.17 -0.94
CA THR A 45 -3.64 24.35 -0.53
C THR A 45 -2.89 24.76 -1.79
N PRO A 46 -2.10 25.84 -1.77
CA PRO A 46 -1.35 26.25 -2.96
C PRO A 46 -0.54 25.05 -3.46
N ASP A 47 -0.60 24.80 -4.77
CA ASP A 47 0.31 23.87 -5.44
C ASP A 47 1.73 24.11 -4.92
N PRO A 48 2.47 23.06 -4.52
CA PRO A 48 3.86 23.23 -4.14
C PRO A 48 4.58 23.85 -5.33
N ILE A 49 5.14 25.03 -5.10
CA ILE A 49 5.92 25.81 -6.06
C ILE A 49 6.89 24.85 -6.76
N SER A 50 6.64 24.59 -8.04
CA SER A 50 7.58 23.95 -8.95
C SER A 50 8.85 24.79 -9.01
N GLU A 51 10.00 24.12 -8.91
CA GLU A 51 11.38 24.63 -8.96
C GLU A 51 11.97 25.16 -7.65
N VAL A 52 12.27 24.24 -6.73
CA VAL A 52 13.55 24.30 -6.00
C VAL A 52 14.45 23.24 -6.63
N LYS A 53 15.53 23.67 -7.29
CA LYS A 53 16.61 22.79 -7.71
C LYS A 53 17.19 22.13 -6.46
N SER A 54 16.98 20.83 -6.32
CA SER A 54 17.67 20.00 -5.34
C SER A 54 19.15 19.93 -5.72
N GLU A 55 19.94 20.88 -5.23
CA GLU A 55 21.38 20.68 -5.07
C GLU A 55 21.61 19.62 -3.99
N GLU A 56 22.52 18.70 -4.30
CA GLU A 56 22.96 17.54 -3.52
C GLU A 56 22.85 17.70 -2.01
N LEU A 57 21.89 17.00 -1.40
CA LEU A 57 21.90 16.68 0.02
C LEU A 57 22.35 15.23 0.18
N ASP A 58 23.67 15.05 0.17
CA ASP A 58 24.33 13.87 0.71
C ASP A 58 24.18 13.93 2.23
N HIS A 59 23.23 13.19 2.84
CA HIS A 59 23.32 12.80 4.25
C HIS A 59 22.43 11.60 4.63
N ALA A 60 23.12 10.60 5.18
CA ALA A 60 22.71 9.67 6.23
C ALA A 60 21.56 8.70 5.93
N GLN A 61 21.93 7.55 5.37
CA GLN A 61 21.23 6.28 5.64
C GLN A 61 21.20 6.04 7.16
N ALA A 62 20.02 6.18 7.77
CA ALA A 62 19.79 5.66 9.11
C ALA A 62 19.84 4.12 9.06
N PRO A 63 20.39 3.44 10.08
CA PRO A 63 20.42 1.99 10.11
C PRO A 63 18.99 1.45 10.20
N VAL A 64 18.56 0.74 9.15
CA VAL A 64 17.34 -0.07 9.18
C VAL A 64 17.62 -1.24 10.13
N GLU A 65 17.07 -1.18 11.33
CA GLU A 65 17.13 -2.29 12.27
C GLU A 65 16.09 -3.34 11.84
N SER A 66 16.48 -4.18 10.87
CA SER A 66 15.70 -5.34 10.43
C SER A 66 15.74 -6.41 11.52
N VAL A 67 14.61 -6.60 12.21
CA VAL A 67 14.42 -7.73 13.13
C VAL A 67 13.96 -8.92 12.29
N GLU A 68 14.89 -9.81 11.94
CA GLU A 68 14.58 -11.13 11.40
C GLU A 68 13.91 -11.97 12.50
N THR A 69 12.76 -12.57 12.18
CA THR A 69 12.16 -13.63 13.00
C THR A 69 12.63 -14.98 12.47
N GLU A 70 13.07 -15.85 13.38
CA GLU A 70 13.69 -17.14 13.10
C GLU A 70 12.81 -18.05 12.23
N SER A 71 13.36 -18.46 11.09
CA SER A 71 12.89 -19.61 10.31
C SER A 71 13.39 -20.90 10.97
N VAL A 72 12.47 -21.77 11.37
CA VAL A 72 12.79 -23.13 11.81
C VAL A 72 12.88 -24.02 10.57
N ALA A 73 14.10 -24.25 10.09
CA ALA A 73 14.36 -25.18 8.99
C ALA A 73 14.22 -26.64 9.47
N ALA A 74 13.20 -27.35 8.99
CA ALA A 74 13.10 -28.80 9.14
C ALA A 74 14.05 -29.49 8.14
N THR A 75 14.98 -30.31 8.65
CA THR A 75 15.85 -31.13 7.81
C THR A 75 15.12 -32.44 7.48
N ALA A 76 14.67 -32.60 6.23
CA ALA A 76 14.14 -33.87 5.76
C ALA A 76 15.29 -34.83 5.38
N ARG A 77 15.41 -35.94 6.11
CA ARG A 77 16.21 -37.11 5.72
C ARG A 77 15.30 -38.13 5.06
N VAL A 78 15.51 -38.40 3.77
CA VAL A 78 14.89 -39.55 3.09
C VAL A 78 15.67 -40.80 3.48
N VAL A 79 15.07 -41.64 4.34
CA VAL A 79 15.57 -42.97 4.69
C VAL A 79 14.68 -43.99 3.98
N GLY A 80 15.26 -44.75 3.05
CA GLY A 80 14.59 -45.89 2.42
C GLY A 80 14.29 -46.97 3.47
N ARG A 81 13.12 -47.62 3.34
CA ARG A 81 12.52 -48.50 4.35
C ARG A 81 13.35 -49.72 4.77
N ASP A 82 14.40 -50.10 4.01
CA ASP A 82 15.09 -51.38 4.22
C ASP A 82 16.61 -51.29 4.46
N GLY A 83 17.19 -50.10 4.67
CA GLY A 83 18.57 -49.95 5.16
C GLY A 83 19.68 -50.60 4.30
N ARG A 84 19.43 -50.92 3.03
CA ARG A 84 20.42 -51.50 2.11
C ARG A 84 20.75 -50.51 0.99
N PRO A 85 22.04 -50.32 0.65
CA PRO A 85 22.43 -49.56 -0.52
C PRO A 85 21.95 -50.29 -1.78
N VAL A 86 21.19 -49.59 -2.62
CA VAL A 86 20.79 -50.10 -3.94
C VAL A 86 22.02 -50.04 -4.85
N ALA A 87 22.71 -51.17 -4.98
CA ALA A 87 23.50 -51.46 -6.17
C ALA A 87 22.54 -51.87 -7.30
N HIS A 88 22.96 -51.62 -8.55
CA HIS A 88 22.31 -51.88 -9.85
C HIS A 88 21.66 -50.62 -10.47
N LEU A 89 21.94 -50.18 -11.70
CA LEU A 89 22.49 -50.85 -12.89
C LEU A 89 23.50 -49.96 -13.61
N GLY A 90 24.69 -50.50 -13.85
CA GLY A 90 25.54 -50.05 -14.94
C GLY A 90 25.03 -50.60 -16.29
N ALA A 91 25.24 -49.78 -17.32
CA ALA A 91 25.42 -50.14 -18.72
C ALA A 91 24.25 -50.80 -19.48
N SER A 92 23.43 -49.97 -20.14
CA SER A 92 23.07 -50.17 -21.56
C SER A 92 22.35 -48.94 -22.13
N LEU A 93 23.10 -47.86 -22.38
CA LEU A 93 22.71 -46.77 -23.30
C LEU A 93 23.96 -46.30 -24.04
N ALA A 94 24.67 -47.24 -24.67
CA ALA A 94 25.70 -46.91 -25.64
C ALA A 94 25.06 -46.83 -27.03
N ASN A 95 25.16 -45.64 -27.64
CA ASN A 95 25.06 -45.37 -29.07
C ASN A 95 23.67 -45.28 -29.71
N ALA A 96 22.71 -44.59 -29.10
CA ALA A 96 21.77 -43.79 -29.89
C ALA A 96 22.47 -42.47 -30.23
N ARG A 97 23.13 -42.40 -31.39
CA ARG A 97 23.64 -41.15 -31.95
C ARG A 97 22.40 -40.32 -32.31
N ILE A 98 21.92 -39.52 -31.36
CA ILE A 98 20.88 -38.52 -31.62
C ILE A 98 21.55 -37.50 -32.55
N GLU A 99 21.27 -37.60 -33.84
CA GLU A 99 21.62 -36.53 -34.77
C GLU A 99 20.90 -35.27 -34.26
N PRO A 100 21.62 -34.16 -34.01
CA PRO A 100 20.98 -32.93 -33.59
C PRO A 100 20.03 -32.52 -34.70
N THR A 101 18.73 -32.69 -34.48
CA THR A 101 17.69 -32.18 -35.37
C THR A 101 17.92 -30.68 -35.47
N GLU A 102 18.38 -30.20 -36.63
CA GLU A 102 18.49 -28.77 -36.91
C GLU A 102 17.08 -28.18 -36.78
N ILE A 103 16.81 -27.57 -35.63
CA ILE A 103 15.59 -26.81 -35.42
C ILE A 103 15.66 -25.66 -36.40
N SER A 104 14.78 -25.66 -37.40
CA SER A 104 14.76 -24.61 -38.41
C SER A 104 14.60 -23.24 -37.73
N THR A 105 15.26 -22.21 -38.26
CA THR A 105 15.15 -20.84 -37.73
C THR A 105 13.69 -20.37 -37.63
N GLU A 106 12.83 -20.84 -38.54
CA GLU A 106 11.39 -20.57 -38.51
C GLU A 106 10.69 -21.18 -37.28
N GLN A 107 11.00 -22.43 -36.93
CA GLN A 107 10.48 -23.08 -35.71
C GLN A 107 10.98 -22.36 -34.44
N GLN A 108 12.22 -21.87 -34.44
CA GLN A 108 12.75 -21.08 -33.31
C GLN A 108 11.99 -19.75 -33.15
N LEU A 109 11.78 -19.02 -34.25
CA LEU A 109 11.04 -17.75 -34.25
C LEU A 109 9.58 -17.96 -33.82
N GLN A 110 8.94 -19.04 -34.26
CA GLN A 110 7.57 -19.35 -33.86
C GLN A 110 7.48 -19.69 -32.37
N ALA A 111 8.42 -20.49 -31.84
CA ALA A 111 8.48 -20.81 -30.42
C ALA A 111 8.71 -19.56 -29.56
N GLU A 112 9.58 -18.65 -30.01
CA GLU A 112 9.83 -17.38 -29.35
C GLU A 112 8.60 -16.47 -29.35
N ALA A 113 7.89 -16.37 -30.48
CA ALA A 113 6.66 -15.59 -30.58
C ALA A 113 5.57 -16.11 -29.61
N VAL A 114 5.40 -17.43 -29.53
CA VAL A 114 4.45 -18.06 -28.59
C VAL A 114 4.84 -17.77 -27.14
N ARG A 115 6.14 -17.89 -26.81
CA ARG A 115 6.65 -17.57 -25.48
C ARG A 115 6.40 -16.11 -25.10
N ASN A 116 6.68 -15.19 -26.01
CA ASN A 116 6.48 -13.75 -25.78
C ASN A 116 5.00 -13.40 -25.58
N LEU A 117 4.10 -13.99 -26.38
CA LEU A 117 2.66 -13.83 -26.19
C LEU A 117 2.17 -14.40 -24.85
N SER A 118 2.68 -15.56 -24.44
CA SER A 118 2.35 -16.15 -23.13
C SER A 118 2.78 -15.24 -21.98
N LEU A 119 3.99 -14.68 -22.05
CA LEU A 119 4.50 -13.75 -21.05
C LEU A 119 3.66 -12.46 -20.98
N LEU A 120 3.27 -11.89 -22.12
CA LEU A 120 2.40 -10.72 -22.15
C LEU A 120 1.02 -11.01 -21.56
N ARG A 121 0.44 -12.19 -21.84
CA ARG A 121 -0.83 -12.62 -21.24
C ARG A 121 -0.70 -12.79 -19.73
N ALA A 122 0.40 -13.37 -19.25
CA ALA A 122 0.65 -13.53 -17.82
C ALA A 122 0.82 -12.18 -17.10
N GLN A 123 1.55 -11.23 -17.69
CA GLN A 123 1.67 -9.87 -17.15
C GLN A 123 0.32 -9.14 -17.12
N PHE A 124 -0.49 -9.29 -18.17
CA PHE A 124 -1.83 -8.72 -18.21
C PHE A 124 -2.71 -9.32 -17.11
N LEU A 125 -2.69 -10.64 -16.93
CA LEU A 125 -3.43 -11.32 -15.87
C LEU A 125 -2.97 -10.88 -14.48
N SER A 126 -1.67 -10.84 -14.23
CA SER A 126 -1.10 -10.37 -12.95
C SER A 126 -1.58 -8.97 -12.61
N ARG A 127 -1.49 -8.03 -13.57
CA ARG A 127 -2.01 -6.67 -13.40
C ARG A 127 -3.51 -6.65 -13.16
N GLN A 128 -4.27 -7.42 -13.92
CA GLN A 128 -5.72 -7.50 -13.74
C GLN A 128 -6.06 -8.00 -12.33
N LEU A 129 -5.39 -9.05 -11.84
CA LEU A 129 -5.57 -9.52 -10.48
C LEU A 129 -5.21 -8.46 -9.46
N SER A 130 -4.13 -7.71 -9.66
CA SER A 130 -3.78 -6.59 -8.77
C SER A 130 -4.82 -5.47 -8.77
N ASP A 131 -5.38 -5.14 -9.92
CA ASP A 131 -6.42 -4.11 -10.04
C ASP A 131 -7.74 -4.54 -9.34
N TYR A 132 -7.96 -5.84 -9.12
CA TYR A 132 -9.15 -6.38 -8.44
C TYR A 132 -8.84 -7.13 -7.15
N SER A 133 -7.64 -6.92 -6.59
CA SER A 133 -7.26 -7.45 -5.29
C SER A 133 -7.05 -6.29 -4.33
N SER A 134 -7.61 -6.36 -3.13
CA SER A 134 -7.57 -5.23 -2.20
C SER A 134 -7.34 -5.67 -0.77
N VAL A 135 -6.60 -4.82 -0.04
CA VAL A 135 -6.50 -4.89 1.41
C VAL A 135 -7.61 -4.03 2.01
N LYS A 136 -8.49 -4.65 2.79
CA LYS A 136 -9.61 -4.02 3.48
C LYS A 136 -9.39 -4.06 4.98
N LEU A 137 -9.76 -2.97 5.63
CA LEU A 137 -9.62 -2.75 7.06
C LEU A 137 -10.94 -2.26 7.63
N GLU A 138 -11.17 -2.51 8.91
CA GLU A 138 -12.26 -1.85 9.63
C GLU A 138 -12.04 -0.32 9.63
N PRO A 139 -13.10 0.48 9.47
CA PRO A 139 -12.96 1.93 9.39
C PRO A 139 -12.54 2.52 10.73
N GLY A 140 -11.53 3.39 10.69
CA GLY A 140 -11.20 4.30 11.79
C GLY A 140 -9.74 4.25 12.21
N PRO A 141 -9.37 5.06 13.20
CA PRO A 141 -8.08 4.95 13.84
C PRO A 141 -8.03 3.74 14.77
N TYR A 142 -6.82 3.19 14.94
CA TYR A 142 -6.56 2.08 15.84
C TYR A 142 -5.79 2.54 17.09
N THR A 143 -5.74 1.68 18.11
CA THR A 143 -4.94 1.97 19.32
C THR A 143 -3.60 1.26 19.25
N PHE A 144 -2.54 1.92 19.73
CA PHE A 144 -1.23 1.28 19.87
C PHE A 144 -1.31 0.04 20.76
N GLY A 145 -0.57 -1.00 20.37
CA GLY A 145 -0.53 -2.28 21.07
C GLY A 145 -1.69 -3.22 20.71
N ASP A 146 -2.72 -2.75 20.01
CA ASP A 146 -3.80 -3.61 19.53
C ASP A 146 -3.34 -4.47 18.33
N THR A 147 -4.19 -5.42 17.94
CA THR A 147 -4.09 -6.15 16.68
C THR A 147 -5.12 -5.62 15.71
N VAL A 148 -4.73 -5.42 14.45
CA VAL A 148 -5.63 -4.98 13.37
C VAL A 148 -6.04 -6.20 12.56
N SER A 149 -7.35 -6.38 12.39
CA SER A 149 -7.92 -7.33 11.43
C SER A 149 -7.72 -6.82 10.01
N VAL A 150 -7.13 -7.65 9.17
CA VAL A 150 -6.84 -7.38 7.76
C VAL A 150 -7.63 -8.37 6.92
N HIS A 151 -8.48 -7.83 6.05
CA HIS A 151 -9.30 -8.60 5.12
C HIS A 151 -8.71 -8.46 3.71
N LEU A 152 -8.40 -9.57 3.07
CA LEU A 152 -7.81 -9.60 1.73
C LEU A 152 -8.82 -10.21 0.77
N ASP A 153 -9.19 -9.45 -0.24
CA ASP A 153 -10.09 -9.91 -1.30
C ASP A 153 -9.32 -10.06 -2.61
N VAL A 154 -9.55 -11.17 -3.31
CA VAL A 154 -9.08 -11.42 -4.69
C VAL A 154 -10.29 -11.75 -5.55
N GLU A 155 -10.59 -10.92 -6.54
CA GLU A 155 -11.75 -11.09 -7.41
C GLU A 155 -11.37 -11.49 -8.84
N ASN A 156 -12.01 -12.52 -9.38
CA ASN A 156 -11.78 -12.95 -10.75
C ASN A 156 -12.66 -12.20 -11.76
N GLN A 157 -12.09 -11.20 -12.42
CA GLN A 157 -12.76 -10.40 -13.46
C GLN A 157 -12.41 -10.81 -14.90
N THR A 158 -11.79 -11.97 -15.10
CA THR A 158 -11.27 -12.39 -16.42
C THR A 158 -12.35 -12.95 -17.36
N GLY A 159 -13.57 -13.20 -16.85
CA GLY A 159 -14.66 -13.84 -17.60
C GLY A 159 -14.46 -15.34 -17.84
N GLN A 160 -13.36 -15.91 -17.35
CA GLN A 160 -13.01 -17.34 -17.43
C GLN A 160 -12.71 -17.88 -16.04
N GLU A 161 -12.77 -19.19 -15.86
CA GLU A 161 -12.32 -19.83 -14.63
C GLU A 161 -10.80 -19.60 -14.47
N LEU A 162 -10.40 -19.24 -13.26
CA LEU A 162 -9.03 -18.95 -12.88
C LEU A 162 -8.62 -19.88 -11.75
N SER A 163 -7.54 -20.62 -11.93
CA SER A 163 -6.91 -21.43 -10.89
C SER A 163 -5.48 -20.97 -10.68
N LEU A 164 -5.09 -20.64 -9.45
CA LEU A 164 -3.69 -20.36 -9.15
C LEU A 164 -2.92 -21.66 -8.94
N ILE A 165 -1.73 -21.74 -9.53
CA ILE A 165 -0.84 -22.88 -9.36
C ILE A 165 -0.03 -22.63 -8.09
N SER A 166 -0.31 -23.42 -7.07
CA SER A 166 0.39 -23.37 -5.80
C SER A 166 1.81 -23.91 -5.91
N PRO A 167 2.81 -23.24 -5.31
CA PRO A 167 4.12 -23.83 -5.02
C PRO A 167 3.99 -25.15 -4.25
N ALA A 168 5.09 -25.92 -4.16
CA ALA A 168 5.11 -27.18 -3.39
C ALA A 168 4.65 -27.01 -1.92
N ASP A 169 4.87 -25.82 -1.38
CA ASP A 169 4.50 -25.42 -0.03
C ASP A 169 3.18 -24.60 -0.01
N GLY A 170 2.35 -24.63 -1.04
CA GLY A 170 1.14 -23.81 -1.09
C GLY A 170 1.43 -22.34 -1.47
N LEU A 171 0.36 -21.55 -1.61
CA LEU A 171 0.48 -20.13 -1.95
C LEU A 171 1.09 -19.36 -0.77
N ILE A 172 1.91 -18.36 -1.06
CA ILE A 172 2.56 -17.54 -0.03
C ILE A 172 1.99 -16.13 -0.11
N LEU A 173 1.33 -15.69 0.96
CA LEU A 173 0.92 -14.31 1.14
C LEU A 173 2.02 -13.58 1.90
N GLU A 174 2.56 -12.51 1.34
CA GLU A 174 3.50 -11.61 2.01
C GLU A 174 2.76 -10.31 2.33
N ILE A 175 2.89 -9.85 3.57
CA ILE A 175 2.35 -8.58 4.05
C ILE A 175 3.50 -7.73 4.56
N ASP A 176 3.62 -6.54 3.99
CA ASP A 176 4.59 -5.52 4.37
C ASP A 176 3.85 -4.35 4.98
N TRP A 177 4.36 -3.80 6.07
CA TRP A 177 3.84 -2.53 6.58
C TRP A 177 4.92 -1.61 7.10
N VAL A 178 4.72 -0.33 6.83
CA VAL A 178 5.58 0.75 7.27
C VAL A 178 4.80 1.62 8.23
N ILE A 179 5.38 1.85 9.39
CA ILE A 179 4.85 2.72 10.43
C ILE A 179 5.69 3.99 10.43
N GLU A 180 5.12 5.10 9.97
CA GLU A 180 5.68 6.43 10.16
C GLU A 180 5.24 6.95 11.52
N ARG A 181 6.16 6.99 12.49
CA ARG A 181 5.87 7.38 13.87
C ARG A 181 6.17 8.86 14.05
N TRP A 182 5.14 9.64 14.37
CA TRP A 182 5.28 11.05 14.68
C TRP A 182 5.46 11.24 16.17
N LEU A 183 6.58 11.87 16.55
CA LEU A 183 6.91 12.14 17.93
C LEU A 183 6.22 13.42 18.41
N PRO A 184 5.81 13.50 19.69
CA PRO A 184 5.13 14.70 20.20
C PRO A 184 5.96 15.98 20.09
N PHE A 185 7.29 15.91 20.01
CA PHE A 185 8.19 17.08 20.12
C PHE A 185 8.96 17.36 18.84
N GLY A 186 8.39 16.97 17.70
CA GLY A 186 9.05 17.08 16.40
C GLY A 186 9.87 15.84 16.06
N GLY A 187 10.13 15.70 14.76
CA GLY A 187 10.70 14.50 14.18
C GLY A 187 9.65 13.42 13.93
N HIS A 188 9.99 12.57 12.99
CA HIS A 188 9.31 11.31 12.73
C HIS A 188 10.38 10.28 12.40
N ASP A 189 10.05 9.01 12.60
CA ASP A 189 10.88 7.92 12.13
C ASP A 189 10.02 6.85 11.45
N TYR A 190 10.70 5.87 10.85
CA TYR A 190 10.06 4.81 10.11
C TYR A 190 10.40 3.46 10.72
N VAL A 191 9.39 2.61 10.84
CA VAL A 191 9.53 1.23 11.28
C VAL A 191 8.88 0.33 10.24
N ALA A 192 9.71 -0.45 9.53
CA ALA A 192 9.23 -1.44 8.58
C ALA A 192 9.05 -2.81 9.26
N ARG A 193 8.04 -3.54 8.81
CA ARG A 193 7.70 -4.89 9.25
C ARG A 193 7.29 -5.72 8.05
N HIS A 194 7.53 -7.01 8.16
CA HIS A 194 7.21 -7.99 7.14
C HIS A 194 6.71 -9.26 7.82
N GLN A 195 5.67 -9.86 7.26
CA GLN A 195 5.12 -11.14 7.70
C GLN A 195 4.67 -11.93 6.48
N TRP A 196 4.88 -13.25 6.51
CA TRP A 196 4.37 -14.14 5.48
C TRP A 196 3.44 -15.20 6.08
N PHE A 197 2.48 -15.63 5.26
CA PHE A 197 1.49 -16.65 5.58
C PHE A 197 1.45 -17.67 4.46
N GLN A 198 1.23 -18.93 4.83
CA GLN A 198 1.10 -20.04 3.91
C GLN A 198 -0.37 -20.41 3.76
N ILE A 199 -0.86 -20.43 2.53
CA ILE A 199 -2.25 -20.78 2.19
C ILE A 199 -2.22 -22.14 1.49
N PHE A 200 -2.69 -23.16 2.21
CA PHE A 200 -2.74 -24.54 1.71
C PHE A 200 -3.97 -24.85 0.86
N GLN A 201 -4.87 -23.88 0.69
CA GLN A 201 -6.07 -24.03 -0.10
C GLN A 201 -5.77 -23.72 -1.57
N ASP A 202 -6.21 -24.61 -2.46
CA ASP A 202 -6.20 -24.33 -3.89
C ASP A 202 -7.17 -23.20 -4.20
N LEU A 203 -6.66 -22.16 -4.86
CA LEU A 203 -7.43 -20.98 -5.21
C LEU A 203 -7.99 -21.16 -6.62
N ASN A 204 -9.23 -21.65 -6.70
CA ASN A 204 -10.00 -21.80 -7.92
C ASN A 204 -11.18 -20.82 -7.87
N LEU A 205 -11.25 -19.91 -8.83
CA LEU A 205 -12.26 -18.87 -8.90
C LEU A 205 -13.04 -18.96 -10.21
N ALA A 206 -14.35 -19.13 -10.11
CA ALA A 206 -15.26 -18.93 -11.22
C ALA A 206 -15.26 -17.45 -11.67
N PRO A 207 -15.75 -17.14 -12.89
CA PRO A 207 -15.93 -15.76 -13.32
C PRO A 207 -16.80 -14.96 -12.35
N GLY A 208 -16.29 -13.83 -11.84
CA GLY A 208 -16.96 -12.97 -10.88
C GLY A 208 -16.92 -13.46 -9.43
N GLU A 209 -16.22 -14.56 -9.13
CA GLU A 209 -16.05 -15.04 -7.76
C GLU A 209 -14.96 -14.24 -7.02
N THR A 210 -15.16 -14.07 -5.72
CA THR A 210 -14.21 -13.42 -4.82
C THR A 210 -13.72 -14.44 -3.79
N PHE A 211 -12.40 -14.61 -3.71
CA PHE A 211 -11.74 -15.29 -2.60
C PHE A 211 -11.44 -14.28 -1.50
N GLN A 212 -11.71 -14.66 -0.25
CA GLN A 212 -11.49 -13.81 0.91
C GLN A 212 -10.57 -14.50 1.90
N LEU A 213 -9.65 -13.73 2.48
CA LEU A 213 -8.73 -14.21 3.50
C LEU A 213 -8.62 -13.20 4.63
N ASP A 214 -8.79 -13.69 5.86
CA ASP A 214 -8.68 -12.89 7.07
C ASP A 214 -7.37 -13.18 7.78
N THR A 215 -6.69 -12.13 8.20
CA THR A 215 -5.49 -12.22 9.04
C THR A 215 -5.42 -11.05 10.00
N THR A 216 -4.39 -11.01 10.84
CA THR A 216 -4.17 -9.94 11.80
C THR A 216 -2.73 -9.48 11.81
N ILE A 217 -2.51 -8.17 11.95
CA ILE A 217 -1.17 -7.60 12.16
C ILE A 217 -1.07 -6.90 13.53
N PRO A 218 0.06 -7.03 14.25
CA PRO A 218 0.23 -6.38 15.54
C PRO A 218 0.68 -4.92 15.41
N LEU A 219 0.07 -4.01 16.16
CA LEU A 219 0.47 -2.60 16.30
C LEU A 219 1.41 -2.39 17.49
N SER A 220 2.33 -3.31 17.72
CA SER A 220 3.30 -3.23 18.80
C SER A 220 4.70 -2.94 18.26
N VAL A 221 5.30 -1.85 18.72
CA VAL A 221 6.69 -1.47 18.39
C VAL A 221 7.45 -1.25 19.70
N LYS A 222 8.66 -1.81 19.80
CA LYS A 222 9.57 -1.58 20.93
C LYS A 222 10.19 -0.19 20.83
N GLY A 223 10.38 0.50 21.95
CA GLY A 223 10.92 1.86 21.98
C GLY A 223 9.83 2.94 22.10
N GLU A 224 10.23 4.20 22.23
CA GLU A 224 9.39 5.34 22.62
C GLU A 224 8.02 5.39 21.91
N GLN A 225 6.99 5.77 22.68
CA GLN A 225 5.62 5.88 22.18
C GLN A 225 5.48 7.17 21.36
N GLY A 226 5.21 7.03 20.05
CA GLY A 226 4.79 8.17 19.22
C GLY A 226 3.47 8.79 19.70
N ALA A 227 3.11 9.96 19.18
CA ALA A 227 1.79 10.54 19.40
C ALA A 227 0.79 10.15 18.31
N ALA A 228 1.24 10.02 17.07
CA ALA A 228 0.42 9.58 15.94
C ALA A 228 1.25 8.66 15.05
N TRP A 229 0.67 7.56 14.58
CA TRP A 229 1.29 6.69 13.57
C TRP A 229 0.47 6.76 12.29
N LEU A 230 1.15 6.97 11.17
CA LEU A 230 0.61 6.71 9.83
C LEU A 230 1.12 5.36 9.37
N LEU A 231 0.21 4.43 9.10
CA LEU A 231 0.54 3.09 8.65
C LEU A 231 0.22 2.95 7.17
N SER A 232 1.16 2.38 6.43
CA SER A 232 1.00 1.95 5.05
C SER A 232 1.16 0.43 5.01
N LEU A 233 0.13 -0.25 4.53
CA LEU A 233 0.03 -1.70 4.49
C LEU A 233 -0.05 -2.15 3.03
N ASP A 234 0.91 -2.96 2.61
CA ASP A 234 0.98 -3.58 1.30
C ASP A 234 0.92 -5.11 1.45
N ALA A 235 0.32 -5.78 0.48
CA ALA A 235 0.26 -7.23 0.45
C ALA A 235 0.51 -7.74 -0.97
N ARG A 236 1.06 -8.96 -1.08
CA ARG A 236 1.32 -9.64 -2.34
C ARG A 236 1.15 -11.13 -2.20
N LEU A 237 0.57 -11.78 -3.21
CA LEU A 237 0.41 -13.22 -3.25
C LEU A 237 1.41 -13.81 -4.23
N ARG A 238 2.15 -14.84 -3.81
CA ARG A 238 3.09 -15.59 -4.63
C ARG A 238 2.51 -16.96 -5.01
N CYS A 239 2.72 -17.31 -6.27
CA CYS A 239 2.29 -18.55 -6.91
C CYS A 239 3.36 -19.04 -7.89
N ASP A 240 3.21 -20.24 -8.45
CA ASP A 240 4.08 -20.77 -9.53
C ASP A 240 3.50 -20.51 -10.94
N GLY A 241 2.22 -20.11 -11.01
CA GLY A 241 1.52 -19.82 -12.24
C GLY A 241 0.04 -19.63 -12.04
N ALA A 242 -0.68 -19.52 -13.16
CA ALA A 242 -2.13 -19.53 -13.19
C ALA A 242 -2.64 -20.32 -14.40
N VAL A 243 -3.74 -21.03 -14.22
CA VAL A 243 -4.54 -21.62 -15.29
C VAL A 243 -5.74 -20.72 -15.52
N LEU A 244 -5.90 -20.23 -16.74
CA LEU A 244 -7.01 -19.38 -17.16
C LEU A 244 -7.76 -20.07 -18.31
N GLY A 245 -8.92 -20.64 -18.01
CA GLY A 245 -9.59 -21.58 -18.91
C GLY A 245 -8.67 -22.76 -19.26
N ASP A 246 -8.34 -22.90 -20.55
CA ASP A 246 -7.45 -23.98 -21.03
C ASP A 246 -5.97 -23.56 -21.14
N SER A 247 -5.61 -22.35 -20.69
CA SER A 247 -4.26 -21.80 -20.84
C SER A 247 -3.50 -21.76 -19.51
N GLU A 248 -2.33 -22.40 -19.46
CA GLU A 248 -1.36 -22.22 -18.37
C GLU A 248 -0.47 -21.00 -18.64
N LEU A 249 -0.35 -20.12 -17.65
CA LEU A 249 0.37 -18.85 -17.71
C LEU A 249 1.40 -18.79 -16.58
N SER A 250 2.64 -18.46 -16.94
CA SER A 250 3.73 -18.30 -15.96
C SER A 250 3.61 -16.95 -15.27
N MET A 251 3.11 -16.96 -14.03
CA MET A 251 2.90 -15.80 -13.19
C MET A 251 3.36 -16.16 -11.78
N ASN A 252 4.27 -15.37 -11.23
CA ASN A 252 4.90 -15.71 -9.95
C ASN A 252 4.35 -14.92 -8.76
N LEU A 253 3.75 -13.76 -9.04
CA LEU A 253 3.15 -12.91 -8.02
C LEU A 253 2.13 -11.94 -8.62
N PHE A 254 1.28 -11.42 -7.74
CA PHE A 254 0.53 -10.18 -7.98
C PHE A 254 0.35 -9.44 -6.65
N ASP A 255 0.24 -8.11 -6.74
CA ASP A 255 0.12 -7.22 -5.59
C ASP A 255 -1.36 -6.96 -5.27
N PHE A 256 -1.67 -6.73 -3.99
CA PHE A 256 -2.95 -6.18 -3.57
C PHE A 256 -2.88 -4.66 -3.57
N GLN A 257 -4.01 -4.00 -3.77
CA GLN A 257 -4.13 -2.57 -3.47
C GLN A 257 -3.94 -2.35 -1.97
N GLY A 258 -2.84 -1.70 -1.61
CA GLY A 258 -2.51 -1.37 -0.23
C GLY A 258 -3.51 -0.42 0.44
N ALA A 259 -3.43 -0.38 1.77
CA ALA A 259 -4.29 0.42 2.63
C ALA A 259 -3.46 1.34 3.54
N HIS A 260 -4.03 2.49 3.89
CA HIS A 260 -3.43 3.42 4.83
C HIS A 260 -4.38 3.69 5.99
N PHE A 261 -3.84 3.78 7.20
CA PHE A 261 -4.64 4.06 8.39
C PHE A 261 -3.84 4.73 9.48
N LEU A 262 -4.55 5.26 10.48
CA LEU A 262 -3.97 5.93 11.62
C LEU A 262 -4.00 5.05 12.85
N ALA A 263 -2.99 5.16 13.69
CA ALA A 263 -3.04 4.63 15.04
C ALA A 263 -2.61 5.69 16.06
N PHE A 264 -3.17 5.58 17.27
CA PHE A 264 -3.00 6.55 18.34
C PHE A 264 -2.78 5.87 19.70
N PRO A 265 -2.23 6.58 20.69
CA PRO A 265 -2.10 6.05 22.04
C PRO A 265 -3.48 5.89 22.71
N PRO A 266 -3.62 4.99 23.70
CA PRO A 266 -4.87 4.80 24.43
C PRO A 266 -5.48 6.11 24.95
N GLY A 267 -6.80 6.25 24.82
CA GLY A 267 -7.57 7.42 25.25
C GLY A 267 -7.85 8.46 24.17
N TRP A 268 -7.37 8.25 22.94
CA TRP A 268 -7.61 9.13 21.80
C TRP A 268 -9.10 9.24 21.42
N GLN A 269 -9.91 8.23 21.74
CA GLN A 269 -11.33 8.16 21.39
C GLN A 269 -12.13 9.36 21.91
N GLN A 270 -11.71 9.95 23.04
CA GLN A 270 -12.35 11.13 23.62
C GLN A 270 -12.16 12.39 22.74
N LEU A 271 -11.10 12.43 21.94
CA LEU A 271 -10.78 13.55 21.04
C LEU A 271 -11.53 13.43 19.71
N GLN A 272 -11.87 12.20 19.28
CA GLN A 272 -12.49 11.95 17.98
C GLN A 272 -13.86 12.62 17.82
N SER A 273 -14.64 12.71 18.90
CA SER A 273 -16.00 13.28 18.82
C SER A 273 -16.03 14.77 18.50
N ASP A 274 -14.97 15.52 18.84
CA ASP A 274 -14.91 16.97 18.66
C ASP A 274 -13.44 17.46 18.64
N PRO A 275 -12.68 17.12 17.58
CA PRO A 275 -11.22 17.26 17.57
C PRO A 275 -10.75 18.71 17.58
N LEU A 276 -11.47 19.62 16.92
CA LEU A 276 -11.09 21.02 16.82
C LEU A 276 -11.24 21.78 18.16
N PRO A 277 -12.38 21.74 18.87
CA PRO A 277 -12.50 22.29 20.22
C PRO A 277 -11.62 21.57 21.25
N ALA A 278 -11.33 20.28 21.06
CA ALA A 278 -10.34 19.61 21.88
C ALA A 278 -8.93 20.19 21.65
N LEU A 279 -8.53 20.43 20.40
CA LEU A 279 -7.25 21.02 20.04
C LEU A 279 -7.09 22.43 20.64
N GLU A 280 -8.10 23.29 20.53
CA GLU A 280 -8.09 24.64 21.12
C GLU A 280 -7.85 24.59 22.64
N ARG A 281 -8.61 23.75 23.34
CA ARG A 281 -8.45 23.55 24.79
C ARG A 281 -7.06 23.02 25.12
N LEU A 282 -6.59 22.02 24.38
CA LEU A 282 -5.29 21.39 24.62
C LEU A 282 -4.17 22.40 24.48
N ILE A 283 -4.13 23.20 23.42
CA ILE A 283 -3.11 24.24 23.17
C ILE A 283 -2.99 25.21 24.36
N ALA A 284 -4.13 25.60 24.96
CA ALA A 284 -4.17 26.54 26.08
C ALA A 284 -3.71 25.94 27.43
N LEU A 285 -3.60 24.60 27.55
CA LEU A 285 -3.20 23.97 28.80
C LEU A 285 -1.72 24.25 29.12
N PRO A 286 -1.39 24.74 30.34
CA PRO A 286 0.00 24.93 30.77
C PRO A 286 0.72 23.60 31.07
N ASP A 287 -0.02 22.51 31.21
CA ASP A 287 0.49 21.20 31.58
C ASP A 287 1.10 20.44 30.38
N PRO A 288 2.39 20.04 30.45
CA PRO A 288 3.05 19.24 29.41
C PRO A 288 2.40 17.89 29.12
N ARG A 289 1.58 17.36 30.04
CA ARG A 289 0.82 16.11 29.80
C ARG A 289 -0.18 16.23 28.64
N GLY A 290 -0.57 17.46 28.27
CA GLY A 290 -1.38 17.74 27.10
C GLY A 290 -0.65 17.62 25.76
N ASP A 291 0.69 17.67 25.76
CA ASP A 291 1.48 17.82 24.53
C ASP A 291 1.18 16.71 23.51
N ARG A 292 1.24 15.44 23.94
CA ARG A 292 0.96 14.30 23.05
C ARG A 292 -0.44 14.37 22.41
N HIS A 293 -1.42 14.90 23.13
CA HIS A 293 -2.80 14.96 22.67
C HIS A 293 -3.03 16.11 21.68
N VAL A 294 -2.18 17.14 21.67
CA VAL A 294 -2.23 18.21 20.65
C VAL A 294 -2.03 17.60 19.26
N LEU A 295 -1.00 16.77 19.09
CA LEU A 295 -0.75 16.09 17.82
C LEU A 295 -1.86 15.10 17.45
N VAL A 296 -2.39 14.34 18.42
CA VAL A 296 -3.52 13.43 18.18
C VAL A 296 -4.77 14.19 17.72
N ALA A 297 -5.13 15.29 18.41
CA ALA A 297 -6.29 16.11 18.05
C ALA A 297 -6.11 16.74 16.66
N ALA A 298 -4.91 17.24 16.36
CA ALA A 298 -4.57 17.75 15.03
C ALA A 298 -4.67 16.67 13.94
N ALA A 299 -4.26 15.44 14.25
CA ALA A 299 -4.32 14.32 13.33
C ALA A 299 -5.72 13.79 13.04
N LEU A 300 -6.68 14.10 13.91
CA LEU A 300 -8.09 13.76 13.76
C LEU A 300 -8.90 14.81 13.00
N LEU A 301 -8.33 15.96 12.66
CA LEU A 301 -9.03 17.02 11.92
C LEU A 301 -9.34 16.58 10.48
N GLN A 302 -10.56 16.84 10.01
CA GLN A 302 -11.03 16.52 8.66
C GLN A 302 -11.66 17.75 7.99
N GLY A 303 -11.66 17.78 6.65
CA GLY A 303 -12.32 18.84 5.88
C GLY A 303 -11.95 20.27 6.32
N ASP A 304 -12.96 21.10 6.53
CA ASP A 304 -12.81 22.51 6.94
C ASP A 304 -12.11 22.70 8.29
N ASP A 305 -12.22 21.72 9.20
CA ASP A 305 -11.58 21.78 10.53
C ASP A 305 -10.06 21.77 10.41
N ARG A 306 -9.48 21.22 9.34
CA ARG A 306 -8.02 21.24 9.13
C ARG A 306 -7.51 22.66 9.01
N ARG A 307 -8.18 23.50 8.21
CA ARG A 307 -7.77 24.90 8.00
C ARG A 307 -7.87 25.70 9.29
N GLU A 308 -8.94 25.49 10.05
CA GLU A 308 -9.15 26.16 11.32
C GLU A 308 -8.17 25.66 12.39
N GLY A 309 -7.83 24.37 12.40
CA GLY A 309 -6.78 23.81 13.23
C GLY A 309 -5.40 24.40 12.93
N VAL A 310 -5.05 24.58 11.65
CA VAL A 310 -3.82 25.30 11.26
C VAL A 310 -3.82 26.72 11.82
N ARG A 311 -4.94 27.45 11.69
CA ARG A 311 -5.08 28.79 12.25
C ARG A 311 -4.82 28.80 13.76
N LEU A 312 -5.49 27.92 14.52
CA LEU A 312 -5.35 27.80 15.97
C LEU A 312 -3.90 27.47 16.38
N LEU A 313 -3.28 26.51 15.68
CA LEU A 313 -1.91 26.10 15.95
C LEU A 313 -0.94 27.27 15.72
N VAL A 314 -1.03 27.98 14.60
CA VAL A 314 -0.14 29.12 14.33
C VAL A 314 -0.35 30.25 15.33
N GLU A 315 -1.60 30.65 15.58
CA GLU A 315 -1.89 31.75 16.51
C GLU A 315 -1.49 31.41 17.96
N GLY A 316 -1.51 30.14 18.32
CA GLY A 316 -1.05 29.70 19.63
C GLY A 316 0.47 29.62 19.77
N LEU A 317 1.27 29.64 18.69
CA LEU A 317 2.74 29.55 18.77
C LEU A 317 3.34 30.71 19.58
N ASP A 318 2.84 31.93 19.37
CA ASP A 318 3.33 33.14 20.07
C ASP A 318 3.02 33.12 21.57
N ASN A 319 2.00 32.35 21.97
CA ASN A 319 1.52 32.24 23.34
C ASN A 319 1.78 30.85 23.95
N ALA A 320 2.65 30.05 23.33
CA ALA A 320 2.92 28.69 23.79
C ALA A 320 3.46 28.71 25.25
N PRO A 321 2.85 27.95 26.20
CA PRO A 321 3.27 27.92 27.60
C PRO A 321 4.72 27.47 27.84
N SER A 322 5.33 26.80 26.85
CA SER A 322 6.73 26.38 26.90
C SER A 322 7.30 26.16 25.51
N VAL A 323 8.64 26.13 25.40
CA VAL A 323 9.35 25.76 24.16
C VAL A 323 8.94 24.38 23.66
N ARG A 324 8.72 23.43 24.59
CA ARG A 324 8.28 22.07 24.28
C ARG A 324 6.88 22.05 23.65
N ARG A 325 5.96 22.87 24.17
CA ARG A 325 4.62 23.01 23.59
C ARG A 325 4.69 23.65 22.20
N ALA A 326 5.51 24.67 22.01
CA ALA A 326 5.72 25.27 20.69
C ALA A 326 6.23 24.22 19.68
N ALA A 327 7.21 23.39 20.05
CA ALA A 327 7.71 22.30 19.20
C ALA A 327 6.63 21.26 18.88
N THR A 328 5.76 20.94 19.84
CA THR A 328 4.61 20.06 19.62
C THR A 328 3.63 20.64 18.59
N MET A 329 3.36 21.93 18.69
CA MET A 329 2.46 22.63 17.77
C MET A 329 3.05 22.73 16.37
N VAL A 330 4.38 22.91 16.26
CA VAL A 330 5.10 22.80 14.99
C VAL A 330 4.97 21.40 14.39
N SER A 331 5.15 20.35 15.17
CA SER A 331 4.95 18.97 14.69
C SER A 331 3.51 18.71 14.24
N ALA A 332 2.52 19.25 14.97
CA ALA A 332 1.11 19.20 14.57
C ALA A 332 0.84 19.99 13.27
N LEU A 333 1.51 21.13 13.06
CA LEU A 333 1.43 21.89 11.82
C LEU A 333 2.02 21.10 10.64
N GLN A 334 3.19 20.48 10.83
CA GLN A 334 3.79 19.60 9.82
C GLN A 334 2.85 18.44 9.46
N TRP A 335 2.22 17.81 10.44
CA TRP A 335 1.23 16.76 10.20
C TRP A 335 0.04 17.28 9.38
N VAL A 336 -0.61 18.34 9.83
CA VAL A 336 -1.86 18.83 9.22
C VAL A 336 -1.62 19.42 7.84
N THR A 337 -0.46 20.05 7.60
CA THR A 337 -0.16 20.70 6.31
C THR A 337 0.60 19.80 5.34
N ARG A 338 1.27 18.75 5.83
CA ARG A 338 2.26 17.94 5.09
C ARG A 338 3.41 18.76 4.51
N LEU A 339 3.69 19.94 5.07
CA LEU A 339 4.80 20.80 4.68
C LEU A 339 5.94 20.70 5.69
N ASP A 340 7.17 20.80 5.21
CA ASP A 340 8.35 20.98 6.05
C ASP A 340 8.91 22.39 5.90
N ILE A 341 8.44 23.30 6.74
CA ILE A 341 8.89 24.71 6.78
C ILE A 341 10.11 24.86 7.73
N GLY A 342 10.44 23.81 8.48
CA GLY A 342 11.44 23.82 9.54
C GLY A 342 10.85 23.77 10.94
N SER A 343 11.73 23.74 11.95
CA SER A 343 11.38 23.56 13.35
C SER A 343 11.19 24.87 14.14
N ASP A 344 11.56 26.03 13.57
CA ASP A 344 11.40 27.33 14.23
C ASP A 344 9.93 27.81 14.13
N PRO A 345 9.23 28.03 15.27
CA PRO A 345 7.88 28.58 15.28
C PRO A 345 7.72 29.87 14.45
N ARG A 346 8.76 30.71 14.36
CA ARG A 346 8.69 31.99 13.64
C ARG A 346 8.51 31.82 12.14
N ASP A 347 9.06 30.76 11.56
CA ASP A 347 8.94 30.50 10.13
C ASP A 347 7.51 30.09 9.77
N TRP A 348 6.84 29.33 10.64
CA TRP A 348 5.42 29.01 10.52
C TRP A 348 4.52 30.25 10.63
N THR A 349 4.77 31.12 11.60
CA THR A 349 4.02 32.39 11.73
C THR A 349 4.20 33.29 10.50
N ARG A 350 5.43 33.36 9.95
CA ARG A 350 5.72 34.12 8.73
C ARG A 350 4.98 33.54 7.52
N TRP A 351 5.08 32.23 7.31
CA TRP A 351 4.39 31.53 6.22
C TRP A 351 2.88 31.78 6.24
N TRP A 352 2.26 31.69 7.42
CA TRP A 352 0.82 31.94 7.57
C TRP A 352 0.44 33.39 7.27
N ALA A 353 1.27 34.36 7.68
CA ALA A 353 1.07 35.77 7.35
C ALA A 353 1.16 36.03 5.85
N ASP A 354 2.05 35.35 5.14
CA ASP A 354 2.20 35.50 3.68
C ASP A 354 1.04 34.84 2.92
N LEU A 355 0.53 33.70 3.40
CA LEU A 355 -0.71 33.11 2.88
C LEU A 355 -1.90 34.05 2.99
N LYS A 356 -2.06 34.75 4.13
CA LYS A 356 -3.15 35.72 4.34
C LYS A 356 -3.08 36.93 3.39
N LYS A 357 -1.88 37.28 2.89
CA LYS A 357 -1.69 38.42 1.98
C LYS A 357 -2.01 38.10 0.52
N LYS A 358 -2.04 36.82 0.12
CA LYS A 358 -2.35 36.46 -1.27
C LYS A 358 -3.79 36.90 -1.61
N PRO A 359 -3.99 37.76 -2.62
CA PRO A 359 -5.32 38.26 -2.96
C PRO A 359 -6.22 37.10 -3.43
N LYS A 360 -7.46 37.08 -2.94
CA LYS A 360 -8.51 36.16 -3.42
C LYS A 360 -8.74 36.43 -4.91
N GLY A 361 -8.12 35.64 -5.79
CA GLY A 361 -8.29 35.77 -7.24
C GLY A 361 -7.00 35.76 -8.08
N SER A 362 -5.83 35.59 -7.47
CA SER A 362 -4.67 35.12 -8.26
C SER A 362 -4.92 33.65 -8.62
N PRO A 363 -5.10 33.30 -9.90
CA PRO A 363 -5.04 31.90 -10.30
C PRO A 363 -3.64 31.38 -9.94
N ASN A 364 -3.60 30.25 -9.24
CA ASN A 364 -2.35 29.53 -8.99
C ASN A 364 -1.82 28.97 -10.31
#